data_AF-A0A4R9M3Y2-F1
#
_entry.id   AF-A0A4R9M3Y2-F1
#
_cell.length_a   1.000
_cell.length_b   1.000
_cell.length_c   1.000
_cell.angle_alpha   90.00
_cell.angle_beta   90.00
_cell.angle_gamma   90.00
#
_symmetry.space_group_name_H-M   'P 1'
#
loop_
_entity.id
_entity.type
_entity.pdbx_description
1 polymer ?
#
loop_
_entity_poly.entity_id
_entity_poly.type
_entity_poly.pdbx_seq_one_letter_code
_entity_poly.pdbx_strand_id
1 'polypeptide(L)'
;MKNNKLFALIVSVFLFFPPGFFAKERDTLKSALLLNEAIEQTNQQNYTKALEKIASSLKEDDTNAAAYFYRGYVYFQKKEYAKAIPDFLKANELNPSERATQFGWIASAYDGLGDKEKAEKYREMAKNPPQEEIVRLNPETIEGKDQTLGLETFNRIQKRIGNKSAKLSNELNNAAKKHAEYLNLNAEERIPTQLHYQERGKKGFIGVHPQDQAAAFGFQPKEGYMVGNTILGIRRNETNSTEHLLEKLATTLYHRNMVIAPNFDYVGFYVSKEEPSPMVVFFYSSQVAPAEDKLVFYPGENQTDIPTMMYPEYPFPIPGEIEIGFPITVQLFSRETKSLTIVKASLKNKEGQEIPFHKLDSANQGEPGQMMKTMKMTGLIARKPLDTDEEYKVYLKIADSSRKIVFEKEWKFRTSPQKFSLEDESLNR
;
A
#
# COMPACT_ATOMS: atom_id res chain seq x y z
N MET A 1 -14.65 24.32 9.75
CA MET A 1 -14.97 23.51 8.56
C MET A 1 -13.90 23.73 7.50
N LYS A 2 -13.54 22.67 6.76
CA LYS A 2 -12.43 22.52 5.78
C LYS A 2 -11.06 22.26 6.46
N ASN A 3 -10.61 21.00 6.52
CA ASN A 3 -9.84 20.23 5.50
C ASN A 3 -8.34 20.34 5.84
N ASN A 4 -7.49 19.30 5.98
CA ASN A 4 -7.36 18.06 5.21
C ASN A 4 -6.98 16.88 6.12
N LYS A 5 -7.61 15.73 5.88
CA LYS A 5 -7.17 14.43 6.39
C LYS A 5 -6.04 13.93 5.49
N LEU A 6 -4.80 14.01 5.96
CA LEU A 6 -3.67 13.30 5.36
C LEU A 6 -3.75 11.84 5.81
N PHE A 7 -4.42 11.00 5.02
CA PHE A 7 -4.42 9.54 5.17
C PHE A 7 -3.81 8.94 3.91
N ALA A 8 -2.49 9.12 3.75
CA ALA A 8 -1.70 8.33 2.82
C ALA A 8 -1.24 7.07 3.58
N LEU A 9 -1.96 5.98 3.39
CA LEU A 9 -1.59 4.67 3.89
C LEU A 9 -0.43 4.13 3.02
N ILE A 10 0.81 4.49 3.35
CA ILE A 10 1.99 3.92 2.70
C ILE A 10 2.23 2.55 3.33
N VAL A 11 1.62 1.52 2.75
CA VAL A 11 2.01 0.11 2.97
C VAL A 11 2.99 -0.23 1.85
N SER A 12 4.26 0.11 2.06
CA SER A 12 5.36 -0.41 1.24
C SER A 12 5.88 -1.66 1.95
N VAL A 13 5.49 -2.84 1.48
CA VAL A 13 5.88 -4.12 2.07
C VAL A 13 6.88 -4.82 1.15
N PHE A 14 7.99 -5.24 1.76
CA PHE A 14 9.15 -5.91 1.17
C PHE A 14 8.81 -7.25 0.48
N LEU A 15 9.54 -7.53 -0.60
CA LEU A 15 9.77 -8.89 -1.11
C LEU A 15 11.14 -9.40 -0.59
N PHE A 16 11.18 -10.68 -0.23
CA PHE A 16 12.32 -11.41 0.34
C PHE A 16 13.54 -11.47 -0.61
N PHE A 17 14.75 -11.23 -0.06
CA PHE A 17 16.05 -11.53 -0.68
C PHE A 17 16.94 -12.38 0.26
N PRO A 18 17.93 -13.15 -0.26
CA PRO A 18 18.75 -14.08 0.50
C PRO A 18 19.73 -13.38 1.48
N PRO A 19 20.13 -14.06 2.57
CA PRO A 19 20.95 -13.49 3.63
C PRO A 19 22.41 -13.32 3.18
N GLY A 20 22.84 -12.08 2.93
CA GLY A 20 24.24 -11.83 2.55
C GLY A 20 24.71 -10.37 2.44
N PHE A 21 23.84 -9.36 2.56
CA PHE A 21 24.21 -7.96 2.37
C PHE A 21 23.67 -7.11 3.50
N PHE A 22 24.50 -6.72 4.47
CA PHE A 22 24.09 -5.77 5.51
C PHE A 22 25.05 -4.57 5.59
N ALA A 23 24.79 -3.55 4.78
CA ALA A 23 24.65 -2.22 5.36
C ALA A 23 23.32 -2.23 6.14
N LYS A 24 23.25 -1.64 7.34
CA LYS A 24 22.06 -1.72 8.22
C LYS A 24 20.78 -1.49 7.41
N GLU A 25 20.03 -2.55 7.17
CA GLU A 25 18.86 -2.55 6.30
C GLU A 25 17.79 -1.64 6.92
N ARG A 26 17.28 -0.66 6.17
CA ARG A 26 16.18 0.21 6.63
C ARG A 26 14.91 -0.62 6.70
N ASP A 27 14.21 -0.60 7.83
CA ASP A 27 12.92 -1.29 7.98
C ASP A 27 11.78 -0.27 7.84
N THR A 28 11.39 0.01 6.59
CA THR A 28 10.36 1.02 6.29
C THR A 28 8.98 0.61 6.74
N LEU A 29 8.71 -0.68 6.81
CA LEU A 29 7.44 -1.18 7.29
C LEU A 29 7.29 -0.93 8.78
N LYS A 30 8.31 -1.32 9.55
CA LYS A 30 8.37 -1.00 10.98
C LYS A 30 8.38 0.51 11.21
N SER A 31 9.09 1.28 10.38
CA SER A 31 9.04 2.74 10.41
C SER A 31 7.61 3.28 10.23
N ALA A 32 6.86 2.77 9.24
CA ALA A 32 5.48 3.18 8.99
C ALA A 32 4.52 2.76 10.11
N LEU A 33 4.69 1.56 10.69
CA LEU A 33 3.91 1.11 11.85
C LEU A 33 4.17 1.99 13.08
N LEU A 34 5.44 2.26 13.39
CA LEU A 34 5.83 3.18 14.46
C LEU A 34 5.29 4.60 14.23
N LEU A 35 5.27 5.06 12.98
CA LEU A 35 4.68 6.33 12.63
C LEU A 35 3.16 6.31 12.86
N ASN A 36 2.44 5.27 12.47
CA ASN A 36 1.00 5.16 12.73
C ASN A 36 0.68 5.22 14.23
N GLU A 37 1.48 4.54 15.06
CA GLU A 37 1.38 4.66 16.51
C GLU A 37 1.59 6.10 16.98
N ALA A 38 2.59 6.79 16.42
CA ALA A 38 2.85 8.18 16.76
C ALA A 38 1.70 9.13 16.39
N ILE A 39 1.07 8.93 15.24
CA ILE A 39 -0.10 9.70 14.79
C ILE A 39 -1.24 9.52 15.79
N GLU A 40 -1.50 8.28 16.23
CA GLU A 40 -2.51 8.00 17.23
C GLU A 40 -2.20 8.69 18.57
N GLN A 41 -0.96 8.58 19.06
CA GLN A 41 -0.56 9.26 20.30
C GLN A 41 -0.67 10.78 20.18
N THR A 42 -0.37 11.33 19.00
CA THR A 42 -0.53 12.75 18.69
C THR A 42 -2.00 13.17 18.76
N ASN A 43 -2.91 12.36 18.22
CA ASN A 43 -4.37 12.61 18.30
C ASN A 43 -4.88 12.52 19.74
N GLN A 44 -4.27 11.68 20.58
CA GLN A 44 -4.53 11.59 22.01
C GLN A 44 -3.81 12.69 22.83
N GLN A 45 -3.10 13.61 22.17
CA GLN A 45 -2.27 14.67 22.77
C GLN A 45 -1.15 14.15 23.69
N ASN A 46 -0.80 12.86 23.58
CA ASN A 46 0.34 12.27 24.29
C ASN A 46 1.64 12.54 23.52
N TYR A 47 2.05 13.81 23.53
CA TYR A 47 3.17 14.28 22.69
C TYR A 47 4.51 13.64 23.05
N THR A 48 4.75 13.29 24.31
CA THR A 48 5.99 12.60 24.72
C THR A 48 6.11 11.24 24.04
N LYS A 49 5.06 10.42 24.12
CA LYS A 49 5.04 9.09 23.49
C LYS A 49 5.01 9.19 21.96
N ALA A 50 4.32 10.19 21.40
CA ALA A 50 4.37 10.46 19.97
C ALA A 50 5.81 10.72 19.49
N LEU A 51 6.56 11.60 20.17
CA LEU A 51 7.96 11.90 19.81
C LEU A 51 8.87 10.68 19.93
N GLU A 52 8.69 9.84 20.95
CA GLU A 52 9.43 8.59 21.13
C GLU A 52 9.21 7.63 19.94
N LYS A 53 7.95 7.47 19.51
CA LYS A 53 7.59 6.61 18.38
C LYS A 53 8.07 7.16 17.05
N ILE A 54 8.03 8.49 16.86
CA ILE A 54 8.61 9.14 15.68
C ILE A 54 10.13 8.98 15.64
N ALA A 55 10.81 9.16 16.77
CA ALA A 55 12.26 8.94 16.84
C ALA A 55 12.63 7.49 16.52
N SER A 56 11.83 6.53 16.99
CA SER A 56 11.99 5.13 16.63
C SER A 56 11.75 4.89 15.14
N SER A 57 10.69 5.48 14.57
CA SER A 57 10.39 5.41 13.13
C SER A 57 11.56 5.93 12.28
N LEU A 58 12.12 7.08 12.64
CA LEU A 58 13.27 7.68 11.96
C LEU A 58 14.58 6.92 12.17
N LYS A 59 14.69 6.09 13.22
CA LYS A 59 15.83 5.20 13.44
C LYS A 59 15.81 3.97 12.52
N GLU A 60 14.61 3.51 12.17
CA GLU A 60 14.39 2.42 11.22
C GLU A 60 14.44 2.92 9.76
N ASP A 61 13.91 4.11 9.49
CA ASP A 61 13.95 4.77 8.19
C ASP A 61 14.11 6.30 8.34
N ASP A 62 15.34 6.77 8.14
CA ASP A 62 15.70 8.20 8.19
C ASP A 62 15.27 8.99 6.95
N THR A 63 14.63 8.35 5.98
CA THR A 63 14.04 8.95 4.78
C THR A 63 12.51 9.05 4.83
N ASN A 64 11.89 8.65 5.94
CA ASN A 64 10.44 8.75 6.12
C ASN A 64 9.97 10.22 6.27
N ALA A 65 9.59 10.84 5.15
CA ALA A 65 9.13 12.21 5.09
C ALA A 65 7.95 12.50 6.04
N ALA A 66 7.03 11.55 6.19
CA ALA A 66 5.87 11.71 7.06
C ALA A 66 6.26 11.70 8.55
N ALA A 67 7.29 10.93 8.93
CA ALA A 67 7.81 10.95 10.29
C ALA A 67 8.43 12.30 10.66
N TYR A 68 9.21 12.93 9.76
CA TYR A 68 9.65 14.31 9.95
C TYR A 68 8.47 15.28 10.06
N PHE A 69 7.49 15.18 9.16
CA PHE A 69 6.30 16.02 9.20
C PHE A 69 5.57 15.94 10.54
N TYR A 70 5.29 14.74 11.05
CA TYR A 70 4.61 14.55 12.32
C TYR A 70 5.48 15.00 13.51
N ARG A 71 6.81 14.88 13.44
CA ARG A 71 7.70 15.45 14.46
C ARG A 71 7.58 16.96 14.53
N GLY A 72 7.64 17.60 13.36
CA GLY A 72 7.43 19.04 13.21
C GLY A 72 6.07 19.48 13.73
N TYR A 73 5.01 18.73 13.40
CA TYR A 73 3.66 18.98 13.89
C TYR A 73 3.57 18.88 15.41
N VAL A 74 4.15 17.85 16.03
CA VAL A 74 4.15 17.71 17.50
C VAL A 74 4.91 18.87 18.16
N TYR A 75 6.08 19.27 17.63
CA TYR A 75 6.78 20.46 18.13
C TYR A 75 5.95 21.73 17.96
N PHE A 76 5.25 21.90 16.84
CA PHE A 76 4.36 23.01 16.59
C PHE A 76 3.22 23.07 17.63
N GLN A 77 2.58 21.94 17.95
CA GLN A 77 1.54 21.86 18.98
C GLN A 77 2.07 22.22 20.36
N LYS A 78 3.32 21.86 20.66
CA LYS A 78 4.04 22.26 21.88
C LYS A 78 4.52 23.72 21.86
N LYS A 79 4.23 24.48 20.79
CA LYS A 79 4.70 25.85 20.53
C LYS A 79 6.23 25.97 20.43
N GLU A 80 6.92 24.85 20.18
CA GLU A 80 8.36 24.79 19.94
C GLU A 80 8.67 25.06 18.46
N TYR A 81 8.19 26.20 17.94
CA TYR A 81 8.18 26.52 16.51
C TYR A 81 9.56 26.46 15.84
N ALA A 82 10.60 26.91 16.54
CA ALA A 82 11.98 26.86 16.05
C ALA A 82 12.47 25.42 15.78
N LYS A 83 11.97 24.43 16.54
CA LYS A 83 12.27 23.01 16.30
C LYS A 83 11.40 22.39 15.20
N ALA A 84 10.19 22.91 15.00
CA ALA A 84 9.26 22.40 14.00
C ALA A 84 9.72 22.70 12.55
N ILE A 85 10.25 23.89 12.32
CA ILE A 85 10.66 24.36 10.99
C ILE A 85 11.64 23.42 10.26
N PRO A 86 12.79 23.00 10.85
CA PRO A 86 13.73 22.12 10.16
C PRO A 86 13.11 20.76 9.80
N ASP A 87 12.20 20.25 10.63
CA ASP A 87 11.49 19.00 10.36
C ASP A 87 10.51 19.13 9.18
N PHE A 88 9.76 20.23 9.10
CA PHE A 88 8.91 20.49 7.94
C PHE A 88 9.71 20.70 6.66
N LEU A 89 10.86 21.37 6.73
CA LEU A 89 11.77 21.52 5.59
C LEU A 89 12.34 20.17 5.13
N LYS A 90 12.70 19.28 6.07
CA LYS A 90 13.19 17.95 5.72
C LYS A 90 12.09 17.09 5.12
N ALA A 91 10.86 17.15 5.67
CA ALA A 91 9.71 16.47 5.09
C ALA A 91 9.41 16.93 3.66
N ASN A 92 9.55 18.24 3.40
CA ASN A 92 9.40 18.84 2.07
C ASN A 92 10.49 18.39 1.09
N GLU A 93 11.75 18.27 1.54
CA GLU A 93 12.86 17.77 0.73
C GLU A 93 12.64 16.29 0.32
N LEU A 94 12.14 15.48 1.26
CA LEU A 94 11.94 14.04 1.07
C LEU A 94 10.63 13.70 0.33
N ASN A 95 9.59 14.52 0.46
CA ASN A 95 8.32 14.34 -0.24
C ASN A 95 7.84 15.66 -0.86
N PRO A 96 8.30 15.97 -2.08
CA PRO A 96 7.98 17.23 -2.75
C PRO A 96 6.53 17.33 -3.25
N SER A 97 5.75 16.24 -3.24
CA SER A 97 4.34 16.22 -3.65
C SER A 97 3.42 16.97 -2.68
N GLU A 98 3.84 17.11 -1.42
CA GLU A 98 3.08 17.76 -0.35
C GLU A 98 3.57 19.19 -0.07
N ARG A 99 4.40 19.76 -0.97
CA ARG A 99 5.10 21.04 -0.83
C ARG A 99 4.21 22.16 -0.29
N ALA A 100 3.01 22.31 -0.87
CA ALA A 100 2.04 23.32 -0.45
C ALA A 100 1.69 23.19 1.04
N THR A 101 1.40 21.96 1.48
CA THR A 101 1.09 21.63 2.87
C THR A 101 2.27 21.97 3.77
N GLN A 102 3.48 21.51 3.43
CA GLN A 102 4.66 21.75 4.29
C GLN A 102 5.03 23.24 4.38
N PHE A 103 4.98 23.99 3.28
CA PHE A 103 5.20 25.43 3.33
C PHE A 103 4.14 26.16 4.16
N GLY A 104 2.88 25.73 4.12
CA GLY A 104 1.83 26.28 5.00
C GLY A 104 2.13 26.09 6.49
N TRP A 105 2.67 24.93 6.88
CA TRP A 105 3.11 24.68 8.25
C TRP A 105 4.35 25.49 8.65
N ILE A 106 5.31 25.64 7.73
CA ILE A 106 6.49 26.48 7.95
C ILE A 106 6.08 27.95 8.12
N ALA A 107 5.17 28.46 7.29
CA ALA A 107 4.62 29.81 7.41
C ALA A 107 3.97 30.02 8.78
N SER A 108 3.13 29.07 9.21
CA SER A 108 2.47 29.11 10.52
C SER A 108 3.47 29.08 11.68
N ALA A 109 4.56 28.32 11.54
CA ALA A 109 5.61 28.27 12.57
C ALA A 109 6.37 29.60 12.68
N TYR A 110 6.64 30.27 11.55
CA TYR A 110 7.23 31.61 11.55
C TYR A 110 6.28 32.68 12.12
N ASP A 111 4.97 32.59 11.86
CA ASP A 111 3.97 33.44 12.52
C ASP A 111 4.04 33.28 14.05
N GLY A 112 4.18 32.04 14.54
CA GLY A 112 4.34 31.73 15.96
C GLY A 112 5.64 32.26 16.59
N LEU A 113 6.69 32.45 15.78
CA LEU A 113 7.94 33.11 16.18
C LEU A 113 7.89 34.64 16.06
N GLY A 114 6.83 35.19 15.46
CA GLY A 114 6.71 36.62 15.18
C GLY A 114 7.50 37.11 13.94
N ASP A 115 8.09 36.20 13.16
CA ASP A 115 8.83 36.52 11.93
C ASP A 115 7.86 36.62 10.75
N LYS A 116 7.19 37.78 10.65
CA LYS A 116 6.16 38.04 9.64
C LYS A 116 6.71 38.00 8.20
N GLU A 117 7.96 38.38 8.00
CA GLU A 117 8.60 38.40 6.67
C GLU A 117 8.75 36.98 6.12
N LYS A 118 9.33 36.07 6.93
CA LYS A 118 9.45 34.67 6.51
C LYS A 118 8.10 33.98 6.42
N ALA A 119 7.17 34.29 7.33
CA ALA A 119 5.82 33.73 7.27
C ALA A 119 5.14 34.04 5.92
N GLU A 120 5.19 35.31 5.47
CA GLU A 120 4.61 35.69 4.18
C GLU A 120 5.32 35.01 3.00
N LYS A 121 6.66 34.95 3.03
CA LYS A 121 7.45 34.25 2.01
C LYS A 121 6.99 32.80 1.84
N TYR A 122 6.88 32.04 2.92
CA TYR A 122 6.45 30.64 2.87
C TYR A 122 4.96 30.49 2.55
N ARG A 123 4.12 31.46 2.90
CA ARG A 123 2.71 31.49 2.51
C ARG A 123 2.53 31.64 1.00
N GLU A 124 3.35 32.46 0.36
CA GLU A 124 3.38 32.57 -1.10
C GLU A 124 3.90 31.27 -1.75
N MET A 125 4.95 30.66 -1.20
CA MET A 125 5.42 29.35 -1.64
C MET A 125 4.37 28.25 -1.42
N ALA A 126 3.49 28.37 -0.43
CA ALA A 126 2.40 27.41 -0.22
C ALA A 126 1.28 27.55 -1.26
N LYS A 127 0.99 28.78 -1.71
CA LYS A 127 0.00 29.04 -2.78
C LYS A 127 0.49 28.58 -4.14
N ASN A 128 1.77 28.84 -4.43
CA ASN A 128 2.44 28.47 -5.66
C ASN A 128 3.68 27.64 -5.33
N PRO A 129 3.51 26.39 -4.88
CA PRO A 129 4.66 25.53 -4.58
C PRO A 129 5.51 25.41 -5.84
N PRO A 130 6.85 25.53 -5.74
CA PRO A 130 7.72 25.24 -6.85
C PRO A 130 7.37 23.85 -7.36
N GLN A 131 6.76 23.80 -8.54
CA GLN A 131 6.50 22.54 -9.21
C GLN A 131 7.84 22.06 -9.73
N GLU A 132 8.14 20.79 -9.50
CA GLU A 132 9.22 20.18 -10.25
C GLU A 132 8.86 20.20 -11.73
N GLU A 133 9.83 20.57 -12.55
CA GLU A 133 9.68 20.46 -13.98
C GLU A 133 9.42 18.99 -14.32
N ILE A 134 8.19 18.70 -14.71
CA ILE A 134 7.80 17.35 -15.12
C ILE A 134 8.55 17.07 -16.42
N VAL A 135 9.37 16.02 -16.42
CA VAL A 135 10.02 15.53 -17.64
C VAL A 135 8.92 15.16 -18.62
N ARG A 136 8.79 15.87 -19.75
CA ARG A 136 7.79 15.54 -20.77
C ARG A 136 8.38 14.59 -21.79
N LEU A 137 7.77 13.42 -21.91
CA LEU A 137 8.14 12.39 -22.86
C LEU A 137 6.95 12.08 -23.78
N ASN A 138 7.26 11.73 -25.02
CA ASN A 138 6.24 11.25 -25.95
C ASN A 138 5.92 9.79 -25.62
N PRO A 139 4.64 9.43 -25.38
CA PRO A 139 4.28 8.04 -25.15
C PRO A 139 4.40 7.24 -26.44
N GLU A 140 4.94 6.03 -26.33
CA GLU A 140 4.91 5.01 -27.39
C GLU A 140 3.65 4.15 -27.24
N THR A 141 3.15 3.53 -28.30
CA THR A 141 2.08 2.53 -28.14
C THR A 141 2.66 1.26 -27.56
N ILE A 142 2.27 0.91 -26.33
CA ILE A 142 2.66 -0.33 -25.66
C ILE A 142 1.42 -1.20 -25.50
N GLU A 143 1.30 -2.17 -26.40
CA GLU A 143 0.20 -3.13 -26.44
C GLU A 143 0.77 -4.52 -26.76
N GLY A 144 0.10 -5.56 -26.29
CA GLY A 144 0.56 -6.91 -26.48
C GLY A 144 -0.11 -7.90 -25.54
N LYS A 145 0.37 -9.14 -25.58
CA LYS A 145 -0.15 -10.24 -24.77
C LYS A 145 -0.13 -9.90 -23.27
N ASP A 146 0.95 -9.33 -22.77
CA ASP A 146 1.11 -9.04 -21.34
C ASP A 146 0.10 -8.00 -20.83
N GLN A 147 -0.13 -6.92 -21.59
CA GLN A 147 -1.12 -5.90 -21.25
C GLN A 147 -2.54 -6.46 -21.29
N THR A 148 -2.87 -7.25 -22.32
CA THR A 148 -4.19 -7.86 -22.46
C THR A 148 -4.48 -8.84 -21.31
N LEU A 149 -3.55 -9.76 -21.04
CA LEU A 149 -3.69 -10.72 -19.93
C LEU A 149 -3.73 -10.06 -18.56
N GLY A 150 -2.91 -9.01 -18.36
CA GLY A 150 -2.93 -8.20 -17.15
C GLY A 150 -4.28 -7.53 -16.93
N LEU A 151 -4.85 -6.90 -17.97
CA LEU A 151 -6.17 -6.27 -17.89
C LEU A 151 -7.28 -7.30 -17.64
N GLU A 152 -7.27 -8.42 -18.36
CA GLU A 152 -8.27 -9.48 -18.21
C GLU A 152 -8.25 -10.06 -16.79
N THR A 153 -7.07 -10.35 -16.27
CA THR A 153 -6.89 -10.89 -14.91
C THR A 153 -7.30 -9.87 -13.86
N PHE A 154 -6.89 -8.60 -14.01
CA PHE A 154 -7.29 -7.53 -13.11
C PHE A 154 -8.81 -7.37 -13.06
N ASN A 155 -9.46 -7.32 -14.22
CA ASN A 155 -10.91 -7.17 -14.31
C ASN A 155 -11.66 -8.42 -13.84
N ARG A 156 -11.08 -9.61 -13.97
CA ARG A 156 -11.60 -10.85 -13.36
C ARG A 156 -11.63 -10.74 -11.84
N ILE A 157 -10.55 -10.24 -11.22
CA ILE A 157 -10.48 -9.99 -9.77
C ILE A 157 -11.54 -8.96 -9.37
N GLN A 158 -11.61 -7.81 -10.05
CA GLN A 158 -12.59 -6.76 -9.77
C GLN A 158 -14.04 -7.26 -9.84
N LYS A 159 -14.37 -8.06 -10.86
CA LYS A 159 -15.72 -8.63 -11.02
C LYS A 159 -16.10 -9.56 -9.86
N ARG A 160 -15.17 -10.40 -9.38
CA ARG A 160 -15.42 -11.35 -8.27
C ARG A 160 -15.79 -10.67 -6.95
N ILE A 161 -15.30 -9.45 -6.74
CA ILE A 161 -15.58 -8.65 -5.54
C ILE A 161 -16.67 -7.58 -5.79
N GLY A 162 -17.35 -7.61 -6.94
CA GLY A 162 -18.45 -6.69 -7.27
C GLY A 162 -17.99 -5.26 -7.62
N ASN A 163 -16.72 -5.08 -8.00
CA ASN A 163 -16.21 -3.80 -8.47
C ASN A 163 -16.40 -3.61 -9.99
N LYS A 164 -16.24 -2.36 -10.44
CA LYS A 164 -16.23 -2.00 -11.85
C LYS A 164 -14.88 -2.36 -12.47
N SER A 165 -14.90 -2.70 -13.76
CA SER A 165 -13.69 -2.93 -14.55
C SER A 165 -12.90 -1.63 -14.77
N ALA A 166 -11.57 -1.75 -14.75
CA ALA A 166 -10.64 -0.72 -15.19
C ALA A 166 -10.37 -0.81 -16.70
N LYS A 167 -9.68 0.19 -17.25
CA LYS A 167 -9.21 0.25 -18.63
C LYS A 167 -7.68 0.25 -18.69
N LEU A 168 -7.09 -0.19 -19.80
CA LEU A 168 -5.67 0.05 -20.04
C LEU A 168 -5.43 1.54 -20.33
N SER A 169 -4.30 2.06 -19.86
CA SER A 169 -3.77 3.38 -20.23
C SER A 169 -2.40 3.21 -20.88
N ASN A 170 -2.25 3.81 -22.06
CA ASN A 170 -0.97 3.80 -22.76
C ASN A 170 0.08 4.59 -21.98
N GLU A 171 -0.30 5.71 -21.35
CA GLU A 171 0.57 6.52 -20.51
C GLU A 171 1.07 5.74 -19.29
N LEU A 172 0.21 4.95 -18.64
CA LEU A 172 0.62 4.09 -17.53
C LEU A 172 1.49 2.92 -17.98
N ASN A 173 1.28 2.35 -19.17
CA ASN A 173 2.20 1.36 -19.75
C ASN A 173 3.59 1.97 -19.98
N ASN A 174 3.67 3.21 -20.48
CA ASN A 174 4.93 3.91 -20.70
C ASN A 174 5.63 4.25 -19.38
N ALA A 175 4.88 4.68 -18.36
CA ALA A 175 5.41 4.89 -17.02
C ALA A 175 5.98 3.59 -16.45
N ALA A 176 5.27 2.47 -16.60
CA ALA A 176 5.75 1.15 -16.19
C ALA A 176 7.05 0.75 -16.92
N LYS A 177 7.12 0.98 -18.24
CA LYS A 177 8.32 0.74 -19.05
C LYS A 177 9.52 1.56 -18.56
N LYS A 178 9.36 2.88 -18.47
CA LYS A 178 10.46 3.75 -18.02
C LYS A 178 10.89 3.49 -16.59
N HIS A 179 9.96 3.11 -15.73
CA HIS A 179 10.33 2.72 -14.37
C HIS A 179 11.11 1.41 -14.35
N ALA A 180 10.74 0.41 -15.16
CA ALA A 180 11.54 -0.82 -15.30
C ALA A 180 12.95 -0.53 -15.84
N GLU A 181 13.08 0.32 -16.87
CA GLU A 181 14.37 0.77 -17.40
C GLU A 181 15.20 1.47 -16.32
N TYR A 182 14.59 2.37 -15.54
CA TYR A 182 15.24 3.05 -14.42
C TYR A 182 15.77 2.04 -13.38
N LEU A 183 14.95 1.06 -13.00
CA LEU A 183 15.34 0.06 -12.00
C LEU A 183 16.49 -0.81 -12.50
N ASN A 184 16.51 -1.19 -13.77
CA ASN A 184 17.62 -1.94 -14.36
C ASN A 184 18.91 -1.11 -14.46
N LEU A 185 18.81 0.16 -14.85
CA LEU A 185 19.96 1.07 -14.96
C LEU A 185 20.64 1.34 -13.60
N ASN A 186 19.92 1.19 -12.50
CA ASN A 186 20.40 1.52 -11.16
C ASN A 186 20.37 0.30 -10.22
N ALA A 187 20.35 -0.92 -10.76
CA ALA A 187 20.15 -2.14 -10.00
C ALA A 187 21.20 -2.39 -8.91
N GLU A 188 22.46 -1.97 -9.13
CA GLU A 188 23.57 -2.17 -8.18
C GLU A 188 23.49 -1.27 -6.94
N GLU A 189 22.82 -0.12 -7.04
CA GLU A 189 22.70 0.87 -5.96
C GLU A 189 21.29 0.91 -5.36
N ARG A 190 20.41 0.01 -5.81
CA ARG A 190 19.01 -0.02 -5.44
C ARG A 190 18.83 -0.49 -4.00
N ILE A 191 18.21 0.33 -3.15
CA ILE A 191 17.64 -0.13 -1.88
C ILE A 191 16.16 -0.48 -2.07
N PRO A 192 15.59 -1.45 -1.30
CA PRO A 192 14.22 -1.94 -1.50
C PRO A 192 13.13 -0.84 -1.52
N THR A 193 13.35 0.24 -0.80
CA THR A 193 12.43 1.39 -0.73
C THR A 193 12.36 2.20 -2.02
N GLN A 194 13.38 2.11 -2.87
CA GLN A 194 13.43 2.74 -4.19
C GLN A 194 12.77 1.88 -5.28
N LEU A 195 12.19 0.72 -4.95
CA LEU A 195 11.49 -0.08 -5.96
C LEU A 195 10.31 0.67 -6.57
N HIS A 196 9.66 1.55 -5.82
CA HIS A 196 8.46 2.28 -6.26
C HIS A 196 8.73 3.74 -6.67
N TYR A 197 9.88 4.27 -6.26
CA TYR A 197 10.26 5.67 -6.38
C TYR A 197 11.55 5.82 -7.17
N GLN A 198 11.78 6.99 -7.76
CA GLN A 198 13.05 7.29 -8.42
C GLN A 198 13.81 8.37 -7.66
N GLU A 199 15.12 8.22 -7.61
CA GLU A 199 16.02 9.21 -7.03
C GLU A 199 16.49 10.22 -8.08
N ARG A 200 16.47 11.49 -7.68
CA ARG A 200 16.96 12.59 -8.52
C ARG A 200 18.44 12.41 -8.86
N GLY A 201 18.79 12.72 -10.10
CA GLY A 201 20.17 12.68 -10.59
C GLY A 201 20.66 11.29 -11.00
N LYS A 202 19.88 10.25 -10.73
CA LYS A 202 20.13 8.89 -11.26
C LYS A 202 19.77 8.81 -12.73
N LYS A 203 20.44 7.91 -13.46
CA LYS A 203 20.21 7.70 -14.89
C LYS A 203 18.81 7.14 -15.12
N GLY A 204 18.10 7.68 -16.12
CA GLY A 204 16.72 7.27 -16.44
C GLY A 204 15.66 7.89 -15.54
N PHE A 205 16.01 8.84 -14.66
CA PHE A 205 15.05 9.56 -13.83
C PHE A 205 14.02 10.34 -14.66
N ILE A 206 12.74 10.12 -14.38
CA ILE A 206 11.60 10.81 -15.01
C ILE A 206 10.62 11.39 -13.97
N GLY A 207 10.74 11.02 -12.71
CA GLY A 207 9.89 11.54 -11.63
C GLY A 207 10.02 10.71 -10.35
N VAL A 208 10.00 11.38 -9.19
CA VAL A 208 10.19 10.71 -7.89
C VAL A 208 9.04 9.76 -7.62
N HIS A 209 7.80 10.23 -7.68
CA HIS A 209 6.62 9.45 -7.34
C HIS A 209 5.97 8.82 -8.57
N PRO A 210 5.19 7.72 -8.42
CA PRO A 210 4.46 7.11 -9.52
C PRO A 210 3.58 8.11 -10.30
N GLN A 211 3.01 9.09 -9.60
CA GLN A 211 2.24 10.16 -10.22
C GLN A 211 3.09 11.06 -11.13
N ASP A 212 4.31 11.41 -10.73
CA ASP A 212 5.23 12.21 -11.54
C ASP A 212 5.67 11.40 -12.78
N GLN A 213 5.96 10.12 -12.58
CA GLN A 213 6.36 9.19 -13.64
C GLN A 213 5.23 9.01 -14.68
N ALA A 214 3.97 8.95 -14.25
CA ALA A 214 2.82 8.92 -15.14
C ALA A 214 2.57 10.27 -15.83
N ALA A 215 2.73 11.37 -15.11
CA ALA A 215 2.59 12.72 -15.66
C ALA A 215 3.64 13.04 -16.73
N ALA A 216 4.79 12.38 -16.69
CA ALA A 216 5.82 12.47 -17.73
C ALA A 216 5.29 12.11 -19.13
N PHE A 217 4.30 11.22 -19.18
CA PHE A 217 3.61 10.78 -20.41
C PHE A 217 2.25 11.46 -20.62
N GLY A 218 1.95 12.50 -19.85
CA GLY A 218 0.69 13.24 -19.97
C GLY A 218 -0.49 12.65 -19.21
N PHE A 219 -0.30 11.57 -18.44
CA PHE A 219 -1.38 11.04 -17.60
C PHE A 219 -1.79 12.07 -16.54
N GLN A 220 -3.10 12.25 -16.36
CA GLN A 220 -3.66 13.11 -15.31
C GLN A 220 -4.74 12.30 -14.58
N PRO A 221 -4.55 11.94 -13.30
CA PRO A 221 -5.58 11.26 -12.54
C PRO A 221 -6.79 12.16 -12.35
N LYS A 222 -7.97 11.57 -12.23
CA LYS A 222 -9.18 12.31 -11.84
C LYS A 222 -9.02 12.92 -10.45
N GLU A 223 -9.79 13.95 -10.15
CA GLU A 223 -9.83 14.52 -8.81
C GLU A 223 -10.15 13.43 -7.75
N GLY A 224 -9.30 13.35 -6.72
CA GLY A 224 -9.42 12.35 -5.65
C GLY A 224 -8.87 10.96 -5.99
N TYR A 225 -8.26 10.78 -7.15
CA TYR A 225 -7.54 9.56 -7.53
C TYR A 225 -6.04 9.72 -7.28
N MET A 226 -5.38 8.64 -6.88
CA MET A 226 -3.93 8.53 -6.83
C MET A 226 -3.42 7.67 -7.97
N VAL A 227 -2.15 7.84 -8.30
CA VAL A 227 -1.38 6.89 -9.12
C VAL A 227 -0.43 6.14 -8.20
N GLY A 228 -0.46 4.81 -8.28
CA GLY A 228 0.47 3.93 -7.58
C GLY A 228 1.14 2.96 -8.53
N ASN A 229 2.21 2.31 -8.06
CA ASN A 229 2.85 1.22 -8.78
C ASN A 229 3.24 0.06 -7.85
N THR A 230 3.53 -1.09 -8.44
CA THR A 230 4.22 -2.20 -7.79
C THR A 230 4.98 -3.03 -8.81
N ILE A 231 5.91 -3.83 -8.29
CA ILE A 231 6.88 -4.57 -9.09
C ILE A 231 6.98 -5.99 -8.52
N LEU A 232 7.08 -6.96 -9.41
CA LEU A 232 7.43 -8.33 -9.07
C LEU A 232 8.64 -8.76 -9.92
N GLY A 233 9.66 -9.32 -9.27
CA GLY A 233 10.74 -10.00 -9.96
C GLY A 233 10.24 -11.31 -10.57
N ILE A 234 10.64 -11.62 -11.80
CA ILE A 234 10.10 -12.74 -12.57
C ILE A 234 11.22 -13.59 -13.17
N ARG A 235 10.89 -14.80 -13.61
CA ARG A 235 11.84 -15.57 -14.44
C ARG A 235 11.90 -14.99 -15.85
N ARG A 236 13.09 -15.05 -16.45
CA ARG A 236 13.32 -14.57 -17.82
C ARG A 236 12.40 -15.24 -18.85
N ASN A 237 12.10 -16.52 -18.67
CA ASN A 237 11.23 -17.31 -19.55
C ASN A 237 9.76 -17.38 -19.11
N GLU A 238 9.36 -16.66 -18.06
CA GLU A 238 7.98 -16.64 -17.57
C GLU A 238 7.06 -15.97 -18.60
N THR A 239 5.89 -16.56 -18.88
CA THR A 239 5.00 -16.11 -19.98
C THR A 239 3.64 -15.59 -19.52
N ASN A 240 3.39 -15.63 -18.21
CA ASN A 240 2.16 -15.25 -17.52
C ASN A 240 2.45 -14.26 -16.38
N SER A 241 3.45 -13.39 -16.56
CA SER A 241 4.01 -12.55 -15.51
C SER A 241 3.03 -11.51 -14.96
N THR A 242 2.15 -10.97 -15.80
CA THR A 242 1.13 -10.03 -15.34
C THR A 242 0.04 -10.74 -14.54
N GLU A 243 -0.39 -11.94 -14.95
CA GLU A 243 -1.32 -12.74 -14.13
C GLU A 243 -0.69 -13.12 -12.80
N HIS A 244 0.54 -13.61 -12.82
CA HIS A 244 1.28 -14.01 -11.62
C HIS A 244 1.39 -12.86 -10.62
N LEU A 245 1.77 -11.65 -11.05
CA LEU A 245 1.79 -10.47 -10.17
C LEU A 245 0.41 -10.21 -9.55
N LEU A 246 -0.65 -10.21 -10.35
CA LEU A 246 -1.99 -9.84 -9.88
C LEU A 246 -2.59 -10.89 -8.93
N GLU A 247 -2.36 -12.16 -9.21
CA GLU A 247 -2.82 -13.27 -8.37
C GLU A 247 -2.04 -13.31 -7.05
N LYS A 248 -0.73 -13.06 -7.07
CA LYS A 248 0.09 -12.92 -5.86
C LYS A 248 -0.37 -11.74 -4.98
N LEU A 249 -0.68 -10.60 -5.59
CA LEU A 249 -1.29 -9.47 -4.87
C LEU A 249 -2.68 -9.83 -4.31
N ALA A 250 -3.52 -10.56 -5.04
CA ALA A 250 -4.85 -10.93 -4.56
C ALA A 250 -4.81 -11.93 -3.38
N THR A 251 -3.73 -12.66 -3.22
CA THR A 251 -3.60 -13.78 -2.27
C THR A 251 -2.80 -13.42 -1.02
N THR A 252 -2.00 -12.37 -1.07
CA THR A 252 -1.41 -11.67 0.07
C THR A 252 -2.50 -10.96 0.90
N LEU A 253 -2.29 -10.76 2.20
CA LEU A 253 -3.18 -10.03 3.12
C LEU A 253 -2.94 -8.52 3.03
N TYR A 254 -1.68 -8.09 3.03
CA TYR A 254 -1.30 -6.69 3.19
C TYR A 254 -1.16 -5.93 1.86
N HIS A 255 -0.87 -6.63 0.75
CA HIS A 255 -0.80 -6.01 -0.58
C HIS A 255 -2.09 -6.11 -1.38
N ARG A 256 -3.10 -6.82 -0.87
CA ARG A 256 -4.37 -7.08 -1.58
C ARG A 256 -5.07 -5.82 -2.04
N ASN A 257 -5.01 -4.76 -1.24
CA ASN A 257 -5.68 -3.49 -1.52
C ASN A 257 -5.33 -2.92 -2.91
N MET A 258 -4.13 -3.20 -3.43
CA MET A 258 -3.66 -2.76 -4.75
C MET A 258 -4.47 -3.34 -5.91
N VAL A 259 -5.20 -4.45 -5.68
CA VAL A 259 -6.01 -5.13 -6.69
C VAL A 259 -7.47 -5.36 -6.27
N ILE A 260 -7.86 -5.03 -5.03
CA ILE A 260 -9.25 -5.14 -4.55
C ILE A 260 -9.90 -3.81 -4.15
N ALA A 261 -9.13 -2.72 -4.05
CA ALA A 261 -9.70 -1.42 -3.72
C ALA A 261 -10.84 -1.03 -4.67
N PRO A 262 -11.80 -0.23 -4.21
CA PRO A 262 -12.85 0.24 -5.08
C PRO A 262 -12.32 1.29 -6.08
N ASN A 263 -12.98 1.36 -7.23
CA ASN A 263 -12.87 2.47 -8.18
C ASN A 263 -11.48 2.65 -8.80
N PHE A 264 -10.93 1.58 -9.38
CA PHE A 264 -9.88 1.69 -10.37
C PHE A 264 -10.47 2.20 -11.69
N ASP A 265 -9.81 3.16 -12.34
CA ASP A 265 -10.21 3.61 -13.66
C ASP A 265 -9.21 3.22 -14.76
N TYR A 266 -7.92 3.28 -14.46
CA TYR A 266 -6.86 2.88 -15.37
C TYR A 266 -5.81 1.98 -14.73
N VAL A 267 -5.27 1.07 -15.53
CA VAL A 267 -4.13 0.22 -15.21
C VAL A 267 -3.12 0.26 -16.35
N GLY A 268 -1.86 0.00 -16.03
CA GLY A 268 -0.79 -0.16 -17.01
C GLY A 268 0.22 -1.21 -16.57
N PHE A 269 0.80 -1.92 -17.54
CA PHE A 269 1.72 -3.02 -17.30
C PHE A 269 2.92 -2.92 -18.24
N TYR A 270 4.09 -3.31 -17.74
CA TYR A 270 5.24 -3.58 -18.58
C TYR A 270 6.03 -4.77 -18.03
N VAL A 271 6.44 -5.67 -18.91
CA VAL A 271 7.28 -6.83 -18.58
C VAL A 271 8.66 -6.58 -19.17
N SER A 272 9.65 -6.40 -18.31
CA SER A 272 11.06 -6.35 -18.70
C SER A 272 11.67 -7.74 -18.54
N LYS A 273 12.27 -8.25 -19.62
CA LYS A 273 13.07 -9.48 -19.61
C LYS A 273 14.58 -9.20 -19.62
N GLU A 274 14.95 -7.94 -19.42
CA GLU A 274 16.33 -7.48 -19.45
C GLU A 274 17.05 -7.76 -18.13
N GLU A 275 18.36 -8.02 -18.24
CA GLU A 275 19.27 -8.14 -17.10
C GLU A 275 19.62 -6.76 -16.52
N PRO A 276 19.97 -6.67 -15.22
CA PRO A 276 20.19 -7.76 -14.27
C PRO A 276 18.94 -8.20 -13.50
N SER A 277 17.77 -7.65 -13.81
CA SER A 277 16.55 -7.90 -13.05
C SER A 277 15.32 -7.98 -13.94
N PRO A 278 15.02 -9.18 -14.51
CA PRO A 278 13.73 -9.40 -15.15
C PRO A 278 12.59 -9.11 -14.15
N MET A 279 11.62 -8.30 -14.58
CA MET A 279 10.53 -7.84 -13.70
C MET A 279 9.26 -7.52 -14.47
N VAL A 280 8.14 -7.53 -13.78
CA VAL A 280 6.89 -6.94 -14.24
C VAL A 280 6.55 -5.74 -13.36
N VAL A 281 6.23 -4.62 -14.00
CA VAL A 281 5.85 -3.36 -13.36
C VAL A 281 4.37 -3.11 -13.65
N PHE A 282 3.60 -2.90 -12.59
CA PHE A 282 2.17 -2.61 -12.62
C PHE A 282 1.92 -1.20 -12.10
N PHE A 283 1.28 -0.36 -12.90
CA PHE A 283 0.76 0.95 -12.52
C PHE A 283 -0.75 0.93 -12.44
N TYR A 284 -1.32 1.70 -11.53
CA TYR A 284 -2.76 1.85 -11.41
C TYR A 284 -3.15 3.27 -11.02
N SER A 285 -4.36 3.65 -11.42
CA SER A 285 -5.06 4.83 -10.94
C SER A 285 -6.31 4.40 -10.19
N SER A 286 -6.44 4.82 -8.94
CA SER A 286 -7.55 4.43 -8.06
C SER A 286 -7.96 5.53 -7.10
N GLN A 287 -9.19 5.47 -6.64
CA GLN A 287 -9.70 6.43 -5.67
C GLN A 287 -9.22 6.10 -4.25
N VAL A 288 -8.44 7.00 -3.65
CA VAL A 288 -7.83 6.82 -2.31
C VAL A 288 -8.89 6.68 -1.21
N ALA A 289 -9.94 7.51 -1.33
CA ALA A 289 -10.93 7.67 -0.28
C ALA A 289 -12.29 7.94 -0.94
N PRO A 290 -13.09 6.89 -1.19
CA PRO A 290 -14.39 7.05 -1.84
C PRO A 290 -15.28 8.02 -1.06
N ALA A 291 -16.19 8.68 -1.76
CA ALA A 291 -17.11 9.63 -1.16
C ALA A 291 -18.01 8.97 -0.10
N GLU A 292 -18.36 7.70 -0.33
CA GLU A 292 -19.12 6.85 0.57
C GLU A 292 -18.24 5.69 1.05
N ASP A 293 -18.43 5.29 2.30
CA ASP A 293 -17.77 4.13 2.88
C ASP A 293 -18.09 2.88 2.06
N LYS A 294 -17.06 2.13 1.69
CA LYS A 294 -17.21 0.89 0.93
C LYS A 294 -16.52 -0.26 1.63
N LEU A 295 -17.27 -1.34 1.85
CA LEU A 295 -16.77 -2.59 2.37
C LEU A 295 -16.52 -3.56 1.23
N VAL A 296 -15.33 -4.15 1.20
CA VAL A 296 -14.95 -5.20 0.25
C VAL A 296 -14.59 -6.43 1.06
N PHE A 297 -15.15 -7.58 0.68
CA PHE A 297 -14.81 -8.87 1.29
C PHE A 297 -14.08 -9.75 0.27
N TYR A 298 -13.18 -10.59 0.75
CA TYR A 298 -12.39 -11.52 -0.05
C TYR A 298 -12.14 -12.80 0.76
N PRO A 299 -12.21 -14.02 0.20
CA PRO A 299 -12.62 -14.40 -1.16
C PRO A 299 -13.96 -13.84 -1.63
N GLY A 300 -14.08 -13.63 -2.94
CA GLY A 300 -15.35 -13.28 -3.56
C GLY A 300 -16.39 -14.40 -3.40
N GLU A 301 -17.67 -14.03 -3.48
CA GLU A 301 -18.75 -15.00 -3.39
C GLU A 301 -18.71 -15.98 -4.56
N ASN A 302 -18.75 -17.28 -4.24
CA ASN A 302 -18.61 -18.40 -5.17
C ASN A 302 -17.28 -18.40 -5.97
N GLN A 303 -16.23 -17.76 -5.45
CA GLN A 303 -14.90 -17.88 -6.03
C GLN A 303 -14.34 -19.29 -5.83
N THR A 304 -13.74 -19.90 -6.85
CA THR A 304 -13.38 -21.33 -6.88
C THR A 304 -11.90 -21.64 -6.95
N ASP A 305 -11.04 -20.62 -6.95
CA ASP A 305 -9.60 -20.73 -7.17
C ASP A 305 -8.80 -20.20 -5.96
N ILE A 306 -9.34 -20.38 -4.75
CA ILE A 306 -8.69 -19.88 -3.54
C ILE A 306 -7.54 -20.80 -3.13
N PRO A 307 -6.31 -20.30 -2.94
CA PRO A 307 -5.23 -21.11 -2.39
C PRO A 307 -5.63 -21.71 -1.03
N THR A 308 -5.08 -22.87 -0.69
CA THR A 308 -5.39 -23.52 0.59
C THR A 308 -4.78 -22.79 1.79
N MET A 309 -3.68 -22.07 1.57
CA MET A 309 -2.94 -21.32 2.57
C MET A 309 -2.54 -19.94 2.06
N MET A 310 -2.16 -19.05 2.97
CA MET A 310 -1.63 -17.74 2.58
C MET A 310 -0.22 -17.85 1.99
N TYR A 311 0.11 -16.93 1.08
CA TYR A 311 1.50 -16.66 0.78
C TYR A 311 2.18 -16.03 2.00
N PRO A 312 3.43 -16.41 2.34
CA PRO A 312 4.17 -15.76 3.42
C PRO A 312 4.27 -14.25 3.23
N GLU A 313 4.05 -13.51 4.31
CA GLU A 313 4.12 -12.06 4.34
C GLU A 313 4.86 -11.58 5.58
N TYR A 314 5.42 -10.38 5.49
CA TYR A 314 6.05 -9.70 6.61
C TYR A 314 5.34 -8.35 6.87
N PRO A 315 4.96 -8.04 8.14
CA PRO A 315 5.02 -8.92 9.30
C PRO A 315 4.14 -10.16 9.12
N PHE A 316 4.40 -11.25 9.84
CA PHE A 316 3.48 -12.39 9.76
C PHE A 316 2.17 -12.05 10.49
N PRO A 317 0.99 -12.31 9.90
CA PRO A 317 -0.29 -11.97 10.54
C PRO A 317 -0.52 -12.76 11.83
N ILE A 318 0.06 -13.96 11.94
CA ILE A 318 0.08 -14.79 13.14
C ILE A 318 1.54 -15.08 13.48
N PRO A 319 2.14 -14.36 14.44
CA PRO A 319 3.54 -14.54 14.79
C PRO A 319 3.86 -15.98 15.20
N GLY A 320 4.85 -16.59 14.53
CA GLY A 320 5.29 -17.96 14.81
C GLY A 320 4.55 -19.06 14.06
N GLU A 321 3.50 -18.73 13.29
CA GLU A 321 2.78 -19.71 12.46
C GLU A 321 2.98 -19.40 10.96
N ILE A 322 3.67 -20.30 10.25
CA ILE A 322 4.02 -20.12 8.83
C ILE A 322 3.05 -20.89 7.92
N GLU A 323 2.53 -22.03 8.38
CA GLU A 323 1.57 -22.86 7.65
C GLU A 323 0.15 -22.62 8.15
N ILE A 324 -0.43 -21.50 7.72
CA ILE A 324 -1.79 -21.08 8.08
C ILE A 324 -2.65 -20.93 6.85
N GLY A 325 -3.95 -21.16 7.01
CA GLY A 325 -4.91 -21.16 5.91
C GLY A 325 -5.04 -19.82 5.20
N PHE A 326 -5.84 -19.79 4.14
CA PHE A 326 -6.07 -18.56 3.39
C PHE A 326 -6.85 -17.51 4.22
N PRO A 327 -6.46 -16.22 4.19
CA PRO A 327 -7.13 -15.19 4.96
C PRO A 327 -8.44 -14.74 4.29
N ILE A 328 -9.52 -14.82 5.06
CA ILE A 328 -10.86 -14.38 4.69
C ILE A 328 -11.11 -13.02 5.36
N THR A 329 -11.21 -11.97 4.57
CA THR A 329 -11.11 -10.58 5.05
C THR A 329 -12.29 -9.74 4.64
N VAL A 330 -12.61 -8.75 5.47
CA VAL A 330 -13.45 -7.60 5.15
C VAL A 330 -12.64 -6.34 5.39
N GLN A 331 -12.56 -5.47 4.38
CA GLN A 331 -11.81 -4.23 4.42
C GLN A 331 -12.73 -3.04 4.16
N LEU A 332 -12.58 -1.98 4.98
CA LEU A 332 -13.31 -0.73 4.87
C LEU A 332 -12.48 0.34 4.18
N PHE A 333 -12.96 0.82 3.04
CA PHE A 333 -12.46 1.99 2.34
C PHE A 333 -13.28 3.20 2.76
N SER A 334 -12.70 4.06 3.60
CA SER A 334 -13.39 5.20 4.22
C SER A 334 -12.45 6.40 4.37
N ARG A 335 -13.02 7.60 4.25
CA ARG A 335 -12.38 8.87 4.62
C ARG A 335 -12.23 9.05 6.13
N GLU A 336 -12.93 8.26 6.95
CA GLU A 336 -12.94 8.38 8.40
C GLU A 336 -12.01 7.37 9.05
N THR A 337 -11.45 7.74 10.21
CA THR A 337 -10.63 6.86 11.03
C THR A 337 -11.56 5.93 11.82
N LYS A 338 -12.04 4.88 11.15
CA LYS A 338 -12.84 3.81 11.73
C LYS A 338 -12.00 2.55 11.85
N SER A 339 -12.18 1.80 12.93
CA SER A 339 -11.71 0.42 13.07
C SER A 339 -12.87 -0.55 12.87
N LEU A 340 -12.54 -1.80 12.54
CA LEU A 340 -13.49 -2.90 12.42
C LEU A 340 -13.21 -3.93 13.50
N THR A 341 -14.26 -4.51 14.08
CA THR A 341 -14.17 -5.56 15.10
C THR A 341 -15.16 -6.68 14.80
N ILE A 342 -14.73 -7.93 14.98
CA ILE A 342 -15.58 -9.11 14.76
C ILE A 342 -16.52 -9.32 15.95
N VAL A 343 -17.83 -9.20 15.70
CA VAL A 343 -18.89 -9.52 16.66
C VAL A 343 -19.17 -11.02 16.67
N LYS A 344 -19.28 -11.64 15.49
CA LYS A 344 -19.53 -13.07 15.32
C LYS A 344 -18.89 -13.58 14.04
N ALA A 345 -18.34 -14.79 14.08
CA ALA A 345 -17.72 -15.43 12.93
C ALA A 345 -17.90 -16.95 12.98
N SER A 346 -17.98 -17.59 11.81
CA SER A 346 -17.85 -19.05 11.66
C SER A 346 -17.25 -19.39 10.29
N LEU A 347 -16.55 -20.51 10.22
CA LEU A 347 -16.00 -21.07 8.99
C LEU A 347 -16.29 -22.57 8.99
N LYS A 348 -16.98 -23.07 7.97
CA LYS A 348 -17.41 -24.46 7.87
C LYS A 348 -17.05 -25.06 6.53
N ASN A 349 -16.74 -26.35 6.47
CA ASN A 349 -16.68 -27.10 5.20
C ASN A 349 -18.09 -27.45 4.70
N LYS A 350 -18.18 -28.15 3.55
CA LYS A 350 -19.45 -28.57 2.95
C LYS A 350 -20.27 -29.50 3.84
N GLU A 351 -19.63 -30.30 4.69
CA GLU A 351 -20.27 -31.18 5.69
C GLU A 351 -20.81 -30.40 6.90
N GLY A 352 -20.52 -29.10 7.00
CA GLY A 352 -20.92 -28.27 8.13
C GLY A 352 -20.01 -28.40 9.36
N GLN A 353 -18.86 -29.06 9.24
CA GLN A 353 -17.85 -29.14 10.29
C GLN A 353 -17.17 -27.77 10.46
N GLU A 354 -17.03 -27.32 11.71
CA GLU A 354 -16.34 -26.06 12.03
C GLU A 354 -14.83 -26.19 11.79
N ILE A 355 -14.27 -25.21 11.08
CA ILE A 355 -12.84 -25.10 10.81
C ILE A 355 -12.23 -24.14 11.84
N PRO A 356 -11.25 -24.59 12.65
CA PRO A 356 -10.58 -23.70 13.60
C PRO A 356 -9.87 -22.54 12.89
N PHE A 357 -10.05 -21.32 13.40
CA PHE A 357 -9.42 -20.12 12.85
C PHE A 357 -8.86 -19.20 13.94
N HIS A 358 -7.94 -18.34 13.55
CA HIS A 358 -7.56 -17.14 14.28
C HIS A 358 -8.39 -15.95 13.79
N LYS A 359 -8.70 -15.02 14.69
CA LYS A 359 -9.32 -13.75 14.32
C LYS A 359 -8.24 -12.75 13.95
N LEU A 360 -8.40 -12.11 12.80
CA LEU A 360 -7.64 -10.95 12.39
C LEU A 360 -8.41 -9.71 12.86
N ASP A 361 -8.05 -9.17 14.02
CA ASP A 361 -8.77 -8.05 14.64
C ASP A 361 -7.80 -6.95 15.05
N SER A 362 -8.27 -5.70 15.01
CA SER A 362 -7.54 -4.53 15.53
C SER A 362 -7.21 -4.63 17.02
N ALA A 363 -7.91 -5.49 17.78
CA ALA A 363 -7.61 -5.77 19.19
C ALA A 363 -6.40 -6.70 19.41
N ASN A 364 -5.86 -7.32 18.35
CA ASN A 364 -4.67 -8.17 18.46
C ASN A 364 -3.45 -7.33 18.92
N GLN A 365 -2.55 -7.93 19.71
CA GLN A 365 -1.37 -7.22 20.20
C GLN A 365 -0.28 -7.13 19.12
N GLY A 366 0.58 -6.10 19.22
CA GLY A 366 1.75 -5.92 18.36
C GLY A 366 1.43 -5.50 16.92
N GLU A 367 2.37 -5.78 16.02
CA GLU A 367 2.30 -5.37 14.61
C GLU A 367 1.05 -5.88 13.86
N PRO A 368 0.58 -7.14 14.05
CA PRO A 368 -0.59 -7.63 13.32
C PRO A 368 -1.88 -6.84 13.61
N GLY A 369 -2.16 -6.53 14.89
CA GLY A 369 -3.34 -5.74 15.25
C GLY A 369 -3.24 -4.30 14.78
N GLN A 370 -2.04 -3.71 14.86
CA GLN A 370 -1.78 -2.39 14.31
C GLN A 370 -2.01 -2.36 12.79
N MET A 371 -1.59 -3.41 12.08
CA MET A 371 -1.82 -3.53 10.65
C MET A 371 -3.31 -3.64 10.30
N MET A 372 -4.08 -4.43 11.04
CA MET A 372 -5.55 -4.52 10.87
C MET A 372 -6.23 -3.16 11.06
N LYS A 373 -5.80 -2.40 12.08
CA LYS A 373 -6.30 -1.04 12.34
C LYS A 373 -5.93 -0.07 11.23
N THR A 374 -4.66 -0.06 10.83
CA THR A 374 -4.10 0.79 9.78
C THR A 374 -4.80 0.54 8.44
N MET A 375 -4.93 -0.72 8.03
CA MET A 375 -5.59 -1.11 6.78
C MET A 375 -7.13 -1.08 6.84
N LYS A 376 -7.72 -0.79 8.01
CA LYS A 376 -9.17 -0.85 8.27
C LYS A 376 -9.76 -2.18 7.85
N MET A 377 -9.09 -3.26 8.24
CA MET A 377 -9.37 -4.62 7.83
C MET A 377 -9.63 -5.49 9.06
N THR A 378 -10.49 -6.49 8.90
CA THR A 378 -10.67 -7.57 9.88
C THR A 378 -11.00 -8.87 9.14
N GLY A 379 -10.89 -10.02 9.79
CA GLY A 379 -11.12 -11.28 9.12
C GLY A 379 -10.79 -12.53 9.94
N LEU A 380 -10.67 -13.64 9.23
CA LEU A 380 -10.37 -14.96 9.75
C LEU A 380 -9.18 -15.51 9.00
N ILE A 381 -8.37 -16.31 9.68
CA ILE A 381 -7.37 -17.14 9.01
C ILE A 381 -7.43 -18.54 9.62
N ALA A 382 -7.63 -19.57 8.80
CA ALA A 382 -7.72 -20.93 9.33
C ALA A 382 -6.38 -21.33 9.97
N ARG A 383 -6.42 -22.07 11.08
CA ARG A 383 -5.21 -22.44 11.84
C ARG A 383 -4.29 -23.41 11.11
N LYS A 384 -4.78 -24.01 10.03
CA LYS A 384 -4.06 -24.92 9.15
C LYS A 384 -4.44 -24.61 7.70
N PRO A 385 -3.62 -25.02 6.73
CA PRO A 385 -4.03 -25.03 5.33
C PRO A 385 -5.40 -25.71 5.17
N LEU A 386 -6.25 -25.12 4.34
CA LEU A 386 -7.53 -25.69 3.95
C LEU A 386 -7.32 -26.92 3.05
N ASP A 387 -8.34 -27.75 2.92
CA ASP A 387 -8.34 -28.87 1.98
C ASP A 387 -8.43 -28.35 0.55
N THR A 388 -7.85 -29.06 -0.42
CA THR A 388 -7.93 -28.72 -1.85
C THR A 388 -9.28 -29.12 -2.45
N ASP A 389 -9.76 -28.36 -3.44
CA ASP A 389 -11.05 -28.58 -4.12
C ASP A 389 -12.28 -28.66 -3.17
N GLU A 390 -12.19 -28.03 -2.00
CA GLU A 390 -13.22 -28.10 -0.97
C GLU A 390 -14.03 -26.79 -0.91
N GLU A 391 -15.34 -26.91 -0.71
CA GLU A 391 -16.22 -25.76 -0.51
C GLU A 391 -16.25 -25.38 0.98
N TYR A 392 -16.05 -24.09 1.24
CA TYR A 392 -16.16 -23.51 2.56
C TYR A 392 -17.27 -22.47 2.59
N LYS A 393 -18.02 -22.47 3.69
CA LYS A 393 -19.03 -21.48 4.05
C LYS A 393 -18.49 -20.62 5.18
N VAL A 394 -18.47 -19.32 4.99
CA VAL A 394 -18.06 -18.34 5.99
C VAL A 394 -19.22 -17.43 6.36
N TYR A 395 -19.34 -17.11 7.64
CA TYR A 395 -20.23 -16.07 8.13
C TYR A 395 -19.42 -15.08 8.96
N LEU A 396 -19.65 -13.78 8.71
CA LEU A 396 -19.05 -12.68 9.46
C LEU A 396 -20.10 -11.64 9.83
N LYS A 397 -20.06 -11.20 11.09
CA LYS A 397 -20.78 -10.05 11.62
C LYS A 397 -19.76 -9.09 12.24
N ILE A 398 -19.67 -7.88 11.71
CA ILE A 398 -18.62 -6.91 12.05
C ILE A 398 -19.27 -5.59 12.47
N ALA A 399 -18.72 -4.99 13.52
CA ALA A 399 -19.06 -3.67 13.98
C ALA A 399 -17.94 -2.66 13.68
N ASP A 400 -18.30 -1.40 13.52
CA ASP A 400 -17.33 -0.30 13.54
C ASP A 400 -16.97 0.12 14.98
N SER A 401 -16.07 1.11 15.10
CA SER A 401 -15.66 1.67 16.39
C SER A 401 -16.79 2.28 17.23
N SER A 402 -17.96 2.56 16.66
CA SER A 402 -19.16 3.02 17.37
C SER A 402 -20.07 1.87 17.85
N ARG A 403 -19.63 0.62 17.63
CA ARG A 403 -20.40 -0.62 17.88
C ARG A 403 -21.61 -0.79 16.95
N LYS A 404 -21.72 0.01 15.88
CA LYS A 404 -22.74 -0.17 14.85
C LYS A 404 -22.37 -1.36 13.97
N ILE A 405 -23.31 -2.27 13.70
CA ILE A 405 -23.10 -3.35 12.72
C ILE A 405 -23.00 -2.73 11.33
N VAL A 406 -21.86 -2.93 10.68
CA VAL A 406 -21.58 -2.38 9.34
C VAL A 406 -21.46 -3.47 8.27
N PHE A 407 -21.29 -4.73 8.68
CA PHE A 407 -21.26 -5.87 7.78
C PHE A 407 -21.86 -7.10 8.47
N GLU A 408 -22.76 -7.79 7.80
CA GLU A 408 -23.29 -9.09 8.21
C GLU A 408 -23.58 -9.92 6.96
N LYS A 409 -22.81 -10.99 6.74
CA LYS A 409 -22.94 -11.80 5.53
C LYS A 409 -22.52 -13.25 5.78
N GLU A 410 -23.25 -14.17 5.17
CA GLU A 410 -22.83 -15.56 4.92
C GLU A 410 -22.53 -15.71 3.43
N TRP A 411 -21.42 -16.34 3.06
CA TRP A 411 -21.11 -16.66 1.67
C TRP A 411 -20.23 -17.90 1.56
N LYS A 412 -20.03 -18.37 0.33
CA LYS A 412 -19.24 -19.55 0.01
C LYS A 412 -18.05 -19.21 -0.88
N PHE A 413 -16.98 -19.99 -0.74
CA PHE A 413 -15.87 -20.04 -1.68
C PHE A 413 -15.36 -21.48 -1.76
N ARG A 414 -14.58 -21.80 -2.78
CA ARG A 414 -13.95 -23.10 -2.97
C ARG A 414 -12.45 -22.94 -3.18
N THR A 415 -11.69 -23.83 -2.54
CA THR A 415 -10.24 -23.86 -2.69
C THR A 415 -9.83 -24.47 -4.03
N SER A 416 -8.66 -24.07 -4.52
CA SER A 416 -8.09 -24.58 -5.76
C SER A 416 -7.87 -26.10 -5.67
N PRO A 417 -8.08 -26.84 -6.77
CA PRO A 417 -7.72 -28.26 -6.84
C PRO A 417 -6.20 -28.47 -6.84
N GLN A 418 -5.41 -27.46 -7.19
CA GLN A 418 -3.96 -27.53 -7.12
C GLN A 418 -3.50 -27.28 -5.69
N LYS A 419 -2.68 -28.20 -5.18
CA LYS A 419 -2.07 -28.05 -3.86
C LYS A 419 -1.07 -26.91 -3.91
N PHE A 420 -1.26 -25.93 -3.03
CA PHE A 420 -0.28 -24.88 -2.82
C PHE A 420 1.03 -25.47 -2.28
N SER A 421 2.16 -25.17 -2.91
CA SER A 421 3.49 -25.58 -2.44
C SER A 421 4.40 -24.36 -2.28
N LEU A 422 5.02 -24.22 -1.11
CA LEU A 422 6.08 -23.24 -0.89
C LEU A 422 7.37 -23.61 -1.65
N GLU A 423 7.56 -24.89 -2.00
CA GLU A 423 8.76 -25.41 -2.67
C GLU A 423 8.82 -25.03 -4.16
N ASP A 424 7.67 -24.83 -4.83
CA ASP A 424 7.61 -24.39 -6.23
C ASP A 424 8.22 -22.98 -6.43
N GLU A 425 8.35 -22.20 -5.35
CA GLU A 425 9.09 -20.93 -5.33
C GLU A 425 10.51 -21.01 -4.72
N SER A 426 10.97 -22.12 -4.14
CA SER A 426 12.38 -22.25 -3.70
C SER A 426 13.37 -22.26 -4.87
N LEU A 427 12.85 -22.56 -6.07
CA LEU A 427 13.50 -22.40 -7.37
C LEU A 427 13.46 -20.94 -7.91
N ASN A 428 12.87 -20.00 -7.16
CA ASN A 428 12.84 -18.55 -7.44
C ASN A 428 13.86 -17.74 -6.62
N ARG A 429 14.84 -18.40 -5.98
CA ARG A 429 15.96 -17.76 -5.28
C ARG A 429 17.20 -17.67 -6.15
#